data_AF-A0A6P3X299-F1
#
_entry.id   AF-A0A6P3X299-F1
#
_cell.length_a   1.000
_cell.length_b   1.000
_cell.length_c   1.000
_cell.angle_alpha   90.00
_cell.angle_beta   90.00
_cell.angle_gamma   90.00
#
_symmetry.space_group_name_H-M   'P 1'
#
loop_
_entity.id
_entity.type
_entity.pdbx_description
1 polymer ?
#
loop_
_entity_poly.entity_id
_entity_poly.type
_entity_poly.pdbx_seq_one_letter_code
_entity_poly.pdbx_strand_id
1 'polypeptide(L)'
;MRCTFRWVLLFLLGAVTRAYVTQKKFIEVHEMDSKELSPMDQLAPVDPALHAFPKTPTVPLLPNCMKRGYLRDPFNCSKFYRCDYDHAVPKAFYCQSGLIFNTLTESCDHPQYVQC
;
A
#
# COMPACT_ATOMS: atom_id res chain seq x y z
N MET A 1 -41.12 -38.77 11.24
CA MET A 1 -39.71 -38.56 11.63
C MET A 1 -38.81 -37.96 10.52
N ARG A 2 -39.28 -37.72 9.28
CA ARG A 2 -38.45 -37.18 8.18
C ARG A 2 -38.41 -35.63 8.07
N CYS A 3 -39.32 -34.91 8.75
CA CYS A 3 -39.37 -33.44 8.69
C CYS A 3 -38.34 -32.75 9.59
N THR A 4 -37.99 -33.35 10.74
CA THR A 4 -37.02 -32.78 11.68
C THR A 4 -35.59 -32.81 11.11
N PHE A 5 -35.23 -33.88 10.40
CA PHE A 5 -33.91 -34.02 9.76
C PHE A 5 -33.63 -32.93 8.72
N ARG A 6 -34.65 -32.58 7.93
CA ARG A 6 -34.54 -31.56 6.88
C ARG A 6 -34.43 -30.14 7.47
N TRP A 7 -35.11 -29.88 8.58
CA TRP A 7 -34.94 -28.65 9.35
C TRP A 7 -33.56 -28.56 10.01
N VAL A 8 -33.08 -29.65 10.63
CA VAL A 8 -31.73 -29.68 11.24
C VAL A 8 -30.64 -29.45 10.19
N LEU A 9 -30.75 -30.06 9.00
CA LEU A 9 -29.83 -29.81 7.88
C LEU A 9 -29.86 -28.34 7.41
N LEU A 10 -31.04 -27.73 7.29
CA LEU A 10 -31.16 -26.30 6.93
C LEU A 10 -30.61 -25.36 8.02
N PHE A 11 -30.83 -25.67 9.30
CA PHE A 11 -30.28 -24.91 10.41
C PHE A 11 -28.75 -25.03 10.49
N LEU A 12 -28.18 -26.22 10.25
CA LEU A 12 -26.73 -26.41 10.20
C LEU A 12 -26.11 -25.67 9.01
N LEU A 13 -26.69 -25.76 7.82
CA LEU A 13 -26.22 -25.01 6.65
C LEU A 13 -26.34 -23.49 6.86
N GLY A 14 -27.43 -23.01 7.45
CA GLY A 14 -27.63 -21.60 7.79
C GLY A 14 -26.71 -21.08 8.90
N ALA A 15 -26.36 -21.91 9.87
CA ALA A 15 -25.37 -21.58 10.90
C ALA A 15 -23.95 -21.52 10.30
N VAL A 16 -23.63 -22.43 9.39
CA VAL A 16 -22.34 -22.44 8.66
C VAL A 16 -22.21 -21.20 7.79
N THR A 17 -23.23 -20.80 7.01
CA THR A 17 -23.17 -19.57 6.21
C THR A 17 -23.04 -18.31 7.07
N ARG A 18 -23.70 -18.27 8.23
CA ARG A 18 -23.61 -17.15 9.19
C ARG A 18 -22.23 -17.06 9.87
N ALA A 19 -21.53 -18.18 10.02
CA ALA A 19 -20.17 -18.25 10.54
C ALA A 19 -19.09 -17.96 9.48
N TYR A 20 -19.38 -18.15 8.18
CA TYR A 20 -18.43 -17.85 7.09
C TYR A 20 -18.23 -16.34 6.83
N VAL A 21 -19.13 -15.48 7.30
CA VAL A 21 -18.96 -14.02 7.23
C VAL A 21 -18.09 -13.55 8.39
N THR A 22 -16.82 -13.95 8.40
CA THR A 22 -15.82 -13.47 9.37
C THR A 22 -14.89 -12.43 8.73
N GLN A 23 -14.73 -11.33 9.45
CA GLN A 23 -13.63 -10.36 9.36
C GLN A 23 -13.48 -9.56 8.07
N LYS A 24 -14.36 -8.57 7.90
CA LYS A 24 -13.91 -7.29 7.33
C LYS A 24 -13.01 -6.60 8.38
N LYS A 25 -11.72 -6.89 8.38
CA LYS A 25 -10.70 -6.09 9.09
C LYS A 25 -10.41 -4.84 8.26
N PHE A 26 -11.32 -3.87 8.29
CA PHE A 26 -10.98 -2.50 7.92
C PHE A 26 -10.46 -1.81 9.18
N ILE A 27 -9.30 -1.17 9.07
CA ILE A 27 -8.79 -0.26 10.10
C ILE A 27 -9.69 0.97 9.99
N GLU A 28 -10.56 1.18 10.98
CA GLU A 28 -11.17 2.48 11.19
C GLU A 28 -10.00 3.42 11.51
N VAL A 29 -9.80 4.42 10.65
CA VAL A 29 -8.78 5.46 10.88
C VAL A 29 -9.23 6.18 12.13
N HIS A 30 -8.70 5.78 13.28
CA HIS A 30 -8.88 6.53 14.51
C HIS A 30 -8.40 7.95 14.24
N GLU A 31 -9.38 8.84 14.24
CA GLU A 31 -9.30 10.27 14.44
C GLU A 31 -8.28 10.54 15.56
N MET A 32 -7.06 10.93 15.21
CA MET A 32 -6.07 11.40 16.18
C MET A 32 -6.13 12.91 16.22
N ASP A 33 -6.75 13.37 17.29
CA ASP A 33 -6.81 14.74 17.79
C ASP A 33 -5.46 15.46 17.62
N SER A 34 -5.49 16.53 16.82
CA SER A 34 -4.36 17.40 16.55
C SER A 34 -4.13 18.32 17.74
N LYS A 35 -3.52 17.81 18.81
CA LYS A 35 -3.02 18.64 19.90
C LYS A 35 -1.60 18.25 20.31
N GLU A 36 -0.68 19.06 19.77
CA GLU A 36 0.46 19.64 20.49
C GLU A 36 1.68 18.74 20.75
N LEU A 37 2.69 18.85 19.88
CA LEU A 37 4.07 18.88 20.36
C LEU A 37 4.89 19.95 19.62
N SER A 38 5.58 20.70 20.48
CA SER A 38 6.23 22.01 20.35
C SER A 38 7.57 21.96 19.56
N PRO A 39 8.16 23.13 19.19
CA PRO A 39 9.16 23.29 18.14
C PRO A 39 10.62 23.33 18.63
N MET A 40 11.52 23.28 17.63
CA MET A 40 12.96 23.64 17.64
C MET A 40 13.96 22.55 18.00
N ASP A 41 14.53 21.94 16.94
CA ASP A 41 15.99 21.76 16.79
C ASP A 41 16.30 21.76 15.29
N GLN A 42 16.32 22.96 14.69
CA GLN A 42 16.79 23.16 13.32
C GLN A 42 18.31 23.17 13.30
N LEU A 43 18.92 22.04 12.91
CA LEU A 43 20.27 22.05 12.37
C LEU A 43 20.26 22.76 11.02
N ALA A 44 21.18 23.71 10.88
CA ALA A 44 21.35 24.62 9.76
C ALA A 44 21.61 23.90 8.41
N PRO A 45 21.46 24.62 7.28
CA PRO A 45 21.24 24.05 5.95
C PRO A 45 22.44 23.29 5.38
N VAL A 46 22.23 22.02 5.02
CA VAL A 46 23.09 21.31 4.06
C VAL A 46 22.66 21.78 2.65
N ASP A 47 23.62 22.17 1.82
CA ASP A 47 23.43 22.71 0.48
C ASP A 47 22.39 21.89 -0.34
N PRO A 48 21.20 22.43 -0.66
CA PRO A 48 20.10 21.66 -1.21
C PRO A 48 20.25 21.24 -2.67
N ALA A 49 21.29 21.66 -3.39
CA ALA A 49 21.31 21.53 -4.85
C ALA A 49 21.64 20.13 -5.39
N LEU A 50 22.17 19.21 -4.57
CA LEU A 50 22.46 17.83 -5.01
C LEU A 50 21.43 16.78 -4.53
N HIS A 51 20.47 17.19 -3.69
CA HIS A 51 19.35 16.35 -3.24
C HIS A 51 17.98 16.98 -3.49
N ALA A 52 17.92 18.11 -4.21
CA ALA A 52 16.65 18.71 -4.59
C ALA A 52 15.98 17.86 -5.69
N PHE A 53 15.13 16.95 -5.24
CA PHE A 53 13.98 16.49 -6.02
C PHE A 53 13.32 17.69 -6.72
N PRO A 54 12.87 17.56 -7.98
CA PRO A 54 12.17 18.62 -8.68
C PRO A 54 11.03 19.16 -7.81
N LYS A 55 11.17 20.40 -7.32
CA LYS A 55 10.17 21.06 -6.46
C LYS A 55 8.93 21.49 -7.22
N THR A 56 8.97 21.42 -8.55
CA THR A 56 7.83 21.70 -9.42
C THR A 56 7.24 20.36 -9.87
N PRO A 57 5.99 20.03 -9.49
CA PRO A 57 5.28 18.91 -10.10
C PRO A 57 4.95 19.31 -11.53
N THR A 58 5.87 19.04 -12.46
CA THR A 58 5.64 19.16 -13.91
C THR A 58 4.73 18.02 -14.35
N VAL A 59 3.52 17.94 -13.77
CA VAL A 59 2.62 16.78 -13.84
C VAL A 59 3.31 15.50 -13.31
N PRO A 60 2.74 14.76 -12.35
CA PRO A 60 3.14 13.38 -12.16
C PRO A 60 2.80 12.67 -13.48
N LEU A 61 3.79 12.54 -14.38
CA LEU A 61 3.68 11.68 -15.55
C LEU A 61 3.54 10.28 -15.00
N LEU A 62 2.30 9.90 -14.72
CA LEU A 62 1.96 8.58 -14.23
C LEU A 62 2.64 7.58 -15.17
N PRO A 63 3.50 6.68 -14.66
CA PRO A 63 4.32 5.85 -15.52
C PRO A 63 3.42 4.97 -16.37
N ASN A 64 3.58 5.02 -17.69
CA ASN A 64 2.79 4.19 -18.59
C ASN A 64 3.20 2.72 -18.43
N CYS A 65 2.24 1.83 -18.14
CA CYS A 65 2.50 0.41 -18.08
C CYS A 65 2.75 -0.13 -19.49
N MET A 66 4.00 -0.28 -19.92
CA MET A 66 4.27 -0.93 -21.22
C MET A 66 4.06 -2.44 -21.15
N LYS A 67 4.27 -3.04 -19.97
CA LYS A 67 4.13 -4.46 -19.71
C LYS A 67 3.54 -4.71 -18.33
N ARG A 68 2.86 -5.83 -18.15
CA ARG A 68 2.49 -6.37 -16.83
C ARG A 68 3.72 -6.47 -15.91
N GLY A 69 3.53 -6.10 -14.64
CA GLY A 69 4.57 -6.21 -13.62
C GLY A 69 4.53 -5.07 -12.62
N TYR A 70 5.69 -4.75 -12.06
CA TYR A 70 5.87 -3.70 -11.06
C TYR A 70 6.92 -2.68 -11.50
N LEU A 71 6.67 -1.42 -11.20
CA LEU A 71 7.53 -0.29 -11.55
C LEU A 71 7.78 0.55 -10.29
N ARG A 72 9.03 0.87 -9.98
CA ARG A 72 9.34 1.80 -8.89
C ARG A 72 9.05 3.24 -9.32
N ASP A 73 8.58 4.08 -8.41
CA ASP A 73 8.52 5.52 -8.63
C ASP A 73 9.95 6.12 -8.65
N PRO A 74 10.30 6.93 -9.66
CA PRO A 74 11.66 7.47 -9.78
C PRO A 74 11.99 8.57 -8.75
N PHE A 75 10.99 9.12 -8.07
CA PHE A 75 11.17 10.21 -7.10
C PHE A 75 10.85 9.77 -5.67
N ASN A 76 10.26 8.59 -5.47
CA ASN A 76 9.95 8.07 -4.15
C ASN A 76 10.23 6.57 -4.07
N CYS A 77 11.34 6.22 -3.41
CA CYS A 77 11.84 4.85 -3.25
C CYS A 77 10.85 3.89 -2.56
N SER A 78 9.99 4.43 -1.70
CA SER A 78 8.97 3.68 -0.98
C SER A 78 7.67 3.58 -1.76
N LYS A 79 7.56 4.19 -2.95
CA LYS A 79 6.38 4.14 -3.82
C LYS A 79 6.66 3.27 -5.04
N PHE A 80 5.67 2.47 -5.42
CA PHE A 80 5.72 1.65 -6.62
C PHE A 80 4.35 1.55 -7.27
N TYR A 81 4.33 1.07 -8.50
CA TYR A 81 3.13 0.89 -9.30
C TYR A 81 3.00 -0.57 -9.70
N ARG A 82 1.78 -1.10 -9.65
CA ARG A 82 1.43 -2.41 -10.20
C ARG A 82 0.65 -2.25 -11.50
N CYS A 83 1.10 -2.95 -12.53
CA CYS A 83 0.47 -3.08 -13.83
C CYS A 83 -0.15 -4.48 -13.92
N ASP A 84 -1.48 -4.58 -13.90
CA ASP A 84 -2.16 -5.88 -13.91
C ASP A 84 -2.07 -6.58 -15.29
N TYR A 85 -1.90 -5.82 -16.39
CA TYR A 85 -1.71 -6.29 -17.76
C TYR A 85 -0.94 -5.23 -18.59
N ASP A 86 -0.57 -5.56 -19.83
CA ASP A 86 0.15 -4.65 -20.74
C ASP A 86 -0.75 -3.43 -21.08
N HIS A 87 -0.22 -2.21 -21.03
CA HIS A 87 -0.98 -0.96 -21.21
C HIS A 87 -2.08 -0.69 -20.18
N ALA A 88 -2.03 -1.35 -19.01
CA ALA A 88 -2.95 -1.08 -17.91
C ALA A 88 -2.77 0.33 -17.32
N VAL A 89 -3.82 0.83 -16.65
CA VAL A 89 -3.68 1.98 -15.75
C VAL A 89 -2.87 1.53 -14.53
N PRO A 90 -1.73 2.16 -14.22
CA PRO A 90 -0.90 1.77 -13.08
C PRO A 90 -1.60 2.08 -11.75
N LYS A 91 -1.54 1.13 -10.82
CA LYS A 91 -2.05 1.30 -9.46
C LYS A 91 -0.89 1.59 -8.52
N ALA A 92 -0.93 2.73 -7.85
CA ALA A 92 0.11 3.14 -6.91
C ALA A 92 -0.02 2.43 -5.55
N PHE A 93 1.11 2.05 -4.99
CA PHE A 93 1.25 1.43 -3.67
C PHE A 93 2.46 2.03 -2.96
N TYR A 94 2.46 1.91 -1.63
CA TYR A 94 3.57 2.33 -0.79
C TYR A 94 4.04 1.17 0.07
N CYS A 95 5.36 1.07 0.24
CA CYS A 95 5.98 0.23 1.23
C CYS A 95 5.70 0.74 2.65
N GLN A 96 5.85 -0.15 3.63
CA GLN A 96 5.85 0.27 5.03
C GLN A 96 7.02 1.22 5.32
N SER A 97 6.89 2.00 6.40
CA SER A 97 7.89 3.01 6.78
C SER A 97 9.29 2.41 6.88
N GLY A 98 10.27 3.08 6.25
CA GLY A 98 11.67 2.66 6.25
C GLY A 98 12.03 1.56 5.22
N LEU A 99 11.07 1.07 4.43
CA LEU A 99 11.33 0.09 3.37
C LEU A 99 11.31 0.72 1.97
N ILE A 100 12.04 0.08 1.06
CA ILE A 100 12.21 0.50 -0.35
C ILE A 100 11.69 -0.62 -1.26
N PHE A 101 11.00 -0.27 -2.34
CA PHE A 101 10.48 -1.28 -3.26
C PHE A 101 11.60 -1.90 -4.12
N ASN A 102 11.98 -3.13 -3.86
CA ASN A 102 12.97 -3.88 -4.63
C ASN A 102 12.36 -4.44 -5.92
N THR A 103 12.80 -3.92 -7.06
CA THR A 103 12.30 -4.34 -8.39
C THR A 103 12.84 -5.70 -8.83
N LEU A 104 13.88 -6.23 -8.17
CA LEU A 104 14.42 -7.57 -8.46
C LEU A 104 13.59 -8.65 -7.77
N THR A 105 13.12 -8.40 -6.55
CA THR A 105 12.30 -9.33 -5.76
C THR A 105 10.81 -9.04 -5.84
N GLU A 106 10.42 -7.92 -6.48
CA GLU A 106 9.06 -7.39 -6.54
C GLU A 106 8.41 -7.19 -5.16
N SER A 107 9.22 -6.84 -4.16
CA SER A 107 8.80 -6.71 -2.76
C SER A 107 9.44 -5.51 -2.08
N CYS A 108 8.85 -5.06 -0.98
CA CYS A 108 9.49 -4.06 -0.12
C CYS A 108 10.63 -4.71 0.68
N ASP A 109 11.79 -4.08 0.68
CA ASP A 109 13.02 -4.60 1.28
C ASP A 109 13.77 -3.49 2.05
N HIS A 110 14.72 -3.89 2.87
CA HIS A 110 15.54 -2.95 3.65
C HIS A 110 16.53 -2.20 2.74
N PRO A 111 16.80 -0.91 3.03
CA PRO A 111 17.68 -0.06 2.21
C PRO A 111 19.13 -0.59 2.10
N GLN A 112 19.55 -1.48 2.99
CA GLN A 112 20.85 -2.14 2.92
C GLN A 112 20.97 -3.20 1.81
N TYR A 113 19.84 -3.70 1.28
CA TYR A 113 19.79 -4.74 0.25
C TYR A 113 19.32 -4.22 -1.11
N VAL A 114 18.77 -3.01 -1.15
CA VAL A 114 18.24 -2.40 -2.37
C VAL A 114 18.63 -0.93 -2.44
N GLN A 115 19.25 -0.56 -3.55
CA GLN A 115 19.53 0.84 -3.84
C GLN A 115 18.29 1.51 -4.40
N CYS A 116 18.07 2.75 -3.97
CA CYS A 116 17.29 3.75 -4.68
C CYS A 116 18.28 4.66 -5.42
#